data_AF-A0AA37VQ03-F1
#
_entry.id   AF-A0AA37VQ03-F1
#
_cell.length_a   1.000
_cell.length_b   1.000
_cell.length_c   1.000
_cell.angle_alpha   90.00
_cell.angle_beta   90.00
_cell.angle_gamma   90.00
#
_symmetry.space_group_name_H-M   'P 1'
#
loop_
_entity.id
_entity.type
_entity.pdbx_description
1 polymer ?
#
loop_
_entity_poly.entity_id
_entity_poly.type
_entity_poly.pdbx_seq_one_letter_code
_entity_poly.pdbx_strand_id
1 'polypeptide(L)'
;MTQHFLAFDVGTSGVKVVVVDEDGRLLESAYRPYGLVMVADGGVEQDLGPIIDAALDAARDVIGRVGTAITGISVTAQMFNVVAVDVSGRPLAPMISWLDQRAEGAAAALAKIMPPNEQFKRLHSVVSGKDIVPKISWLRDERPDVYAASAKILDCKEAVVMHLTGVAVTDHAGASAYRLYDQSTRDWNAEACDATGIDVAKLPKVCGGTDVAGYLRPDVTRLLGLTGDVPVYVGVGDVPASQLGSGAIDPGDLHVSLGTAVYFGLVMPEPKIDPRGRLGALAHADPDLWILWLEIATGGAALAWAVRLLGLDDPPPVDYARVEQLVRDSADDMDGLLFAPWLSGERVPVFDDSVRASFVGLSLHHGPGHVLRAVMEGVAFQMRWALEYAMDYGQAVTRIRAVGGGTMGSEWIQIIADILERPLETIDQPQDAAAIGAAACAIVGSGAQSDFSFLTGRATVTRCHVPDAARALDYSERYVHYRRLYEALHPIYHP
;
A
#
# COMPACT_ATOMS: atom_id res chain seq x y z
N MET A 1 -32.52 8.41 11.78
CA MET A 1 -31.40 9.06 12.49
C MET A 1 -30.17 8.85 11.63
N THR A 2 -29.34 9.86 11.44
CA THR A 2 -28.09 9.73 10.68
C THR A 2 -27.22 8.65 11.31
N GLN A 3 -26.79 7.67 10.51
CA GLN A 3 -25.92 6.59 10.94
C GLN A 3 -24.46 7.06 10.95
N HIS A 4 -23.66 6.52 11.87
CA HIS A 4 -22.25 6.85 12.02
C HIS A 4 -21.40 5.59 12.00
N PHE A 5 -20.26 5.65 11.32
CA PHE A 5 -19.38 4.50 11.11
C PHE A 5 -17.99 4.82 11.61
N LEU A 6 -17.43 3.92 12.40
CA LEU A 6 -16.05 4.00 12.87
C LEU A 6 -15.18 3.15 11.95
N ALA A 7 -14.02 3.65 11.56
CA ALA A 7 -13.06 2.84 10.83
C ALA A 7 -11.65 2.98 11.39
N PHE A 8 -10.95 1.85 11.43
CA PHE A 8 -9.54 1.76 11.79
C PHE A 8 -8.70 1.65 10.52
N ASP A 9 -7.65 2.45 10.42
CA ASP A 9 -6.59 2.38 9.42
C ASP A 9 -5.27 2.08 10.15
N VAL A 10 -4.93 0.80 10.19
CA VAL A 10 -3.77 0.26 10.93
C VAL A 10 -2.55 0.25 10.01
N GLY A 11 -1.86 1.38 9.96
CA GLY A 11 -0.65 1.55 9.16
C GLY A 11 0.60 0.95 9.81
N THR A 12 1.78 1.21 9.22
CA THR A 12 3.04 0.67 9.76
C THR A 12 3.54 1.41 10.99
N SER A 13 3.38 2.74 11.05
CA SER A 13 3.93 3.59 12.11
C SER A 13 2.91 4.05 13.15
N GLY A 14 1.64 3.72 12.94
CA GLY A 14 0.56 4.17 13.78
C GLY A 14 -0.80 3.83 13.19
N VAL A 15 -1.82 3.94 14.03
CA VAL A 15 -3.21 3.73 13.65
C VAL A 15 -3.93 5.06 13.60
N LYS A 16 -4.69 5.23 12.52
CA LYS A 16 -5.67 6.27 12.37
C LYS A 16 -7.04 5.70 12.62
N VAL A 17 -7.88 6.43 13.34
CA VAL A 17 -9.28 6.08 13.56
C VAL A 17 -10.14 7.25 13.16
N VAL A 18 -11.16 6.99 12.36
CA VAL A 18 -12.11 8.00 11.88
C VAL A 18 -13.53 7.64 12.25
N VAL A 19 -14.37 8.66 12.42
CA VAL A 19 -15.82 8.54 12.40
C VAL A 19 -16.36 9.32 11.21
N VAL A 20 -17.18 8.65 10.41
CA VAL A 20 -17.88 9.24 9.25
C VAL A 20 -19.39 9.09 9.41
N ASP A 21 -20.16 9.89 8.70
CA ASP A 21 -21.62 9.68 8.55
C ASP A 21 -21.95 8.69 7.42
N GLU A 22 -23.24 8.41 7.23
CA GLU A 22 -23.80 7.53 6.19
C GLU A 22 -23.55 7.99 4.74
N ASP A 23 -23.07 9.22 4.58
CA ASP A 23 -22.69 9.83 3.31
C ASP A 23 -21.16 9.79 3.08
N GLY A 24 -20.40 9.21 4.01
CA GLY A 24 -18.94 9.13 3.97
C GLY A 24 -18.23 10.43 4.35
N ARG A 25 -18.93 11.41 4.94
CA ARG A 25 -18.32 12.67 5.38
C ARG A 25 -17.55 12.44 6.67
N LEU A 26 -16.27 12.83 6.71
CA LEU A 26 -15.48 12.81 7.93
C LEU A 26 -16.04 13.77 8.99
N LEU A 27 -16.27 13.23 10.19
CA LEU A 27 -16.69 14.01 11.36
C LEU A 27 -15.52 14.26 12.30
N GLU A 28 -14.79 13.19 12.65
CA GLU A 28 -13.67 13.24 13.59
C GLU A 28 -12.60 12.23 13.19
N SER A 29 -11.34 12.54 13.50
CA SER A 29 -10.21 11.61 13.35
C SER A 29 -9.23 11.71 14.51
N ALA A 30 -8.55 10.60 14.79
CA ALA A 30 -7.44 10.56 15.73
C ALA A 30 -6.33 9.67 15.18
N TYR A 31 -5.09 9.99 15.56
CA TYR A 31 -3.91 9.19 15.25
C TYR A 31 -3.18 8.81 16.53
N ARG A 32 -2.65 7.58 16.59
CA ARG A 32 -1.77 7.12 17.66
C ARG A 32 -0.57 6.39 17.06
N PRO A 33 0.67 6.80 17.38
CA PRO A 33 1.86 6.15 16.87
C PRO A 33 2.17 4.85 17.63
N TYR A 34 2.86 3.94 16.97
CA TYR A 34 3.52 2.79 17.58
C TYR A 34 4.80 2.44 16.80
N GLY A 35 5.62 1.58 17.39
CA GLY A 35 6.92 1.21 16.84
C GLY A 35 6.92 -0.06 16.00
N LEU A 36 8.07 -0.30 15.39
CA LEU A 36 8.49 -1.58 14.84
C LEU A 36 9.87 -1.92 15.40
N VAL A 37 10.24 -3.20 15.34
CA VAL A 37 11.52 -3.71 15.80
C VAL A 37 12.25 -4.33 14.62
N MET A 38 13.44 -3.80 14.31
CA MET A 38 14.35 -4.45 13.37
C MET A 38 15.12 -5.55 14.10
N VAL A 39 15.17 -6.75 13.52
CA VAL A 39 15.89 -7.91 14.05
C VAL A 39 16.94 -8.38 13.03
N ALA A 40 17.67 -9.46 13.35
CA ALA A 40 18.72 -9.99 12.50
C ALA A 40 18.22 -10.38 11.10
N ASP A 41 19.15 -10.47 10.14
CA ASP A 41 18.93 -11.00 8.79
C ASP A 41 17.82 -10.29 8.00
N GLY A 42 17.69 -8.97 8.18
CA GLY A 42 16.69 -8.16 7.48
C GLY A 42 15.26 -8.30 8.03
N GLY A 43 15.12 -8.86 9.24
CA GLY A 43 13.83 -9.02 9.87
C GLY A 43 13.24 -7.71 10.43
N VAL A 44 11.92 -7.57 10.33
CA VAL A 44 11.13 -6.45 10.86
C VAL A 44 9.86 -7.00 11.51
N GLU A 45 9.68 -6.71 12.79
CA GLU A 45 8.59 -7.23 13.62
C GLU A 45 7.74 -6.12 14.24
N GLN A 46 6.45 -6.41 14.46
CA GLN A 46 5.55 -5.54 15.23
C GLN A 46 4.69 -6.35 16.20
N ASP A 47 4.57 -5.88 17.44
CA ASP A 47 3.70 -6.51 18.42
C ASP A 47 2.25 -6.06 18.24
N LEU A 48 1.33 -7.03 18.19
CA LEU A 48 -0.10 -6.75 18.02
C LEU A 48 -0.72 -6.04 19.24
N GLY A 49 -0.19 -6.27 20.44
CA GLY A 49 -0.69 -5.64 21.67
C GLY A 49 -0.66 -4.10 21.60
N PRO A 50 0.52 -3.48 21.42
CA PRO A 50 0.64 -2.03 21.23
C PRO A 50 -0.21 -1.46 20.10
N ILE A 51 -0.36 -2.19 18.99
CA ILE A 51 -1.22 -1.77 17.87
C ILE A 51 -2.69 -1.70 18.31
N ILE A 52 -3.18 -2.75 18.98
CA ILE A 52 -4.56 -2.82 19.48
C ILE A 52 -4.81 -1.76 20.56
N ASP A 53 -3.88 -1.57 21.50
CA ASP A 53 -4.01 -0.56 22.54
C ASP A 53 -4.11 0.85 21.95
N ALA A 54 -3.25 1.18 20.99
CA ALA A 54 -3.28 2.44 20.28
C ALA A 54 -4.59 2.64 19.49
N ALA A 55 -5.11 1.57 18.87
CA ALA A 55 -6.35 1.62 18.10
C ALA A 55 -7.55 1.90 19.01
N LEU A 56 -7.65 1.17 20.12
CA LEU A 56 -8.75 1.32 21.08
C LEU A 56 -8.69 2.67 21.81
N ASP A 57 -7.50 3.19 22.11
CA ASP A 57 -7.36 4.53 22.68
C ASP A 57 -7.83 5.62 21.69
N ALA A 58 -7.40 5.54 20.43
CA ALA A 58 -7.84 6.45 19.38
C ALA A 58 -9.36 6.38 19.15
N ALA A 59 -9.93 5.17 19.12
CA ALA A 59 -11.36 4.95 18.96
C ALA A 59 -12.17 5.57 20.10
N ARG A 60 -11.76 5.34 21.36
CA ARG A 60 -12.42 5.92 22.53
C ARG A 60 -12.41 7.45 22.47
N ASP A 61 -11.30 8.03 22.05
CA ASP A 61 -11.14 9.48 21.89
C ASP A 61 -12.10 10.05 20.84
N VAL A 62 -12.12 9.50 19.61
CA VAL A 62 -13.03 9.99 18.56
C VAL A 62 -14.51 9.75 18.89
N ILE A 63 -14.87 8.59 19.46
CA ILE A 63 -16.24 8.29 19.89
C ILE A 63 -16.70 9.31 20.93
N GLY A 64 -15.83 9.63 21.90
CA GLY A 64 -16.12 10.60 22.95
C GLY A 64 -16.34 12.02 22.41
N ARG A 65 -15.60 12.44 21.37
CA ARG A 65 -15.75 13.77 20.76
C ARG A 65 -16.98 13.89 19.87
N VAL A 66 -17.32 12.85 19.11
CA VAL A 66 -18.54 12.84 18.28
C VAL A 66 -19.79 12.77 19.16
N GLY A 67 -19.76 11.95 20.22
CA GLY A 67 -20.87 11.86 21.18
C GLY A 67 -22.13 11.19 20.62
N THR A 68 -22.02 10.39 19.56
CA THR A 68 -23.14 9.66 18.93
C THR A 68 -22.93 8.15 18.96
N ALA A 69 -24.01 7.40 18.71
CA ALA A 69 -23.93 5.95 18.58
C ALA A 69 -23.23 5.54 17.28
N ILE A 70 -22.39 4.50 17.36
CA ILE A 70 -21.72 3.90 16.20
C ILE A 70 -22.59 2.77 15.67
N THR A 71 -23.00 2.88 14.41
CA THR A 71 -23.84 1.90 13.70
C THR A 71 -23.04 0.69 13.22
N GLY A 72 -21.77 0.89 12.86
CA GLY A 72 -20.91 -0.16 12.36
C GLY A 72 -19.44 0.21 12.42
N ILE A 73 -18.59 -0.82 12.45
CA ILE A 73 -17.14 -0.69 12.51
C ILE A 73 -16.52 -1.39 11.32
N SER A 74 -15.48 -0.83 10.71
CA SER A 74 -14.67 -1.50 9.69
C SER A 74 -13.17 -1.34 9.97
N VAL A 75 -12.36 -2.21 9.38
CA VAL A 75 -10.90 -2.20 9.55
C VAL A 75 -10.23 -2.25 8.19
N THR A 76 -9.25 -1.38 8.00
CA THR A 76 -8.19 -1.53 7.02
C THR A 76 -6.84 -1.57 7.73
N ALA A 77 -5.86 -2.22 7.11
CA ALA A 77 -4.53 -2.32 7.65
C ALA A 77 -3.51 -2.52 6.54
N GLN A 78 -2.24 -2.25 6.86
CA GLN A 78 -1.09 -2.66 6.06
C GLN A 78 -1.22 -4.12 5.62
N MET A 79 -0.92 -4.39 4.35
CA MET A 79 -0.98 -5.72 3.73
C MET A 79 0.40 -6.39 3.68
N PHE A 80 0.45 -7.69 3.37
CA PHE A 80 1.66 -8.50 3.19
C PHE A 80 2.41 -8.85 4.50
N ASN A 81 1.70 -8.89 5.63
CA ASN A 81 2.24 -9.31 6.92
C ASN A 81 1.89 -10.78 7.23
N VAL A 82 2.55 -11.35 8.24
CA VAL A 82 2.21 -12.68 8.77
C VAL A 82 2.04 -12.62 10.28
N VAL A 83 0.84 -12.98 10.75
CA VAL A 83 0.47 -13.10 12.16
C VAL A 83 0.02 -14.53 12.43
N ALA A 84 0.78 -15.27 13.23
CA ALA A 84 0.35 -16.58 13.72
C ALA A 84 -0.44 -16.42 15.02
N VAL A 85 -1.68 -16.91 15.05
CA VAL A 85 -2.56 -16.82 16.22
C VAL A 85 -3.07 -18.19 16.65
N ASP A 86 -3.36 -18.33 17.95
CA ASP A 86 -4.04 -19.51 18.50
C ASP A 86 -5.56 -19.48 18.26
N VAL A 87 -6.28 -20.49 18.78
CA VAL A 87 -7.74 -20.62 18.62
C VAL A 87 -8.53 -19.44 19.20
N SER A 88 -7.93 -18.71 20.14
CA SER A 88 -8.52 -17.55 20.81
C SER A 88 -8.12 -16.22 20.17
N GLY A 89 -7.33 -16.25 19.10
CA GLY A 89 -6.83 -15.05 18.43
C GLY A 89 -5.67 -14.38 19.14
N ARG A 90 -5.01 -15.06 20.08
CA ARG A 90 -3.81 -14.53 20.73
C ARG A 90 -2.61 -14.71 19.79
N PRO A 91 -1.79 -13.67 19.55
CA PRO A 91 -0.58 -13.81 18.76
C PRO A 91 0.42 -14.73 19.45
N LEU A 92 1.01 -15.65 18.69
CA LEU A 92 1.98 -16.64 19.16
C LEU A 92 3.44 -16.16 19.00
N ALA A 93 3.65 -15.14 18.20
CA ALA A 93 4.91 -14.42 17.99
C ALA A 93 4.58 -12.99 17.53
N PRO A 94 5.56 -12.06 17.54
CA PRO A 94 5.42 -10.77 16.86
C PRO A 94 5.01 -10.95 15.40
N MET A 95 4.23 -10.01 14.87
CA MET A 95 3.85 -9.97 13.46
C MET A 95 5.10 -9.77 12.59
N ILE A 96 5.28 -10.59 11.57
CA ILE A 96 6.31 -10.40 10.55
C ILE A 96 5.81 -9.33 9.58
N SER A 97 6.46 -8.18 9.57
CA SER A 97 6.02 -7.00 8.80
C SER A 97 6.18 -7.19 7.29
N TRP A 98 5.44 -6.43 6.48
CA TRP A 98 5.63 -6.31 5.03
C TRP A 98 7.04 -5.82 4.65
N LEU A 99 7.71 -5.07 5.54
CA LEU A 99 9.09 -4.60 5.36
C LEU A 99 10.15 -5.70 5.52
N ASP A 100 9.76 -6.84 6.07
CA ASP A 100 10.65 -7.95 6.42
C ASP A 100 11.20 -8.68 5.18
N GLN A 101 12.50 -8.95 5.17
CA GLN A 101 13.18 -9.69 4.09
C GLN A 101 13.78 -11.04 4.54
N ARG A 102 13.60 -11.45 5.79
CA ARG A 102 14.24 -12.67 6.34
C ARG A 102 13.84 -13.94 5.60
N ALA A 103 12.68 -13.92 4.96
CA ALA A 103 12.15 -15.05 4.19
C ALA A 103 12.71 -15.15 2.76
N GLU A 104 13.72 -14.36 2.39
CA GLU A 104 14.34 -14.44 1.06
C GLU A 104 14.96 -15.83 0.78
N GLY A 105 15.52 -16.47 1.81
CA GLY A 105 15.99 -17.86 1.70
C GLY A 105 14.85 -18.85 1.37
N ALA A 106 13.66 -18.63 1.93
CA ALA A 106 12.47 -19.44 1.64
C ALA A 106 11.93 -19.17 0.22
N ALA A 107 11.94 -17.91 -0.23
CA ALA A 107 11.59 -17.55 -1.60
C ALA A 107 12.55 -18.19 -2.62
N ALA A 108 13.86 -18.14 -2.36
CA ALA A 108 14.87 -18.79 -3.18
C ALA A 108 14.75 -20.32 -3.18
N ALA A 109 14.38 -20.93 -2.06
CA ALA A 109 14.10 -22.38 -1.99
C ALA A 109 12.87 -22.76 -2.82
N LEU A 110 11.79 -21.97 -2.75
CA LEU A 110 10.60 -22.14 -3.58
C LEU A 110 10.95 -21.99 -5.07
N ALA A 111 11.76 -21.00 -5.44
CA ALA A 111 12.19 -20.77 -6.82
C ALA A 111 12.96 -21.95 -7.45
N LYS A 112 13.64 -22.78 -6.64
CA LYS A 112 14.34 -23.99 -7.12
C LYS A 112 13.39 -25.11 -7.53
N ILE A 113 12.25 -25.24 -6.86
CA ILE A 113 11.25 -26.29 -7.13
C ILE A 113 10.09 -25.80 -7.99
N MET A 114 9.86 -24.48 -7.99
CA MET A 114 8.82 -23.79 -8.75
C MET A 114 9.48 -22.55 -9.39
N PRO A 115 10.05 -22.69 -10.60
CA PRO A 115 10.67 -21.57 -11.32
C PRO A 115 9.67 -20.44 -11.60
N PRO A 116 10.13 -19.22 -11.96
CA PRO A 116 9.26 -18.04 -12.11
C PRO A 116 7.99 -18.25 -12.97
N ASN A 117 8.11 -18.92 -14.11
CA ASN A 117 6.96 -19.20 -14.98
C ASN A 117 5.92 -20.13 -14.30
N GLU A 118 6.38 -21.08 -13.48
CA GLU A 118 5.49 -21.96 -12.74
C GLU A 118 4.88 -21.26 -11.52
N GLN A 119 5.64 -20.40 -10.83
CA GLN A 119 5.09 -19.53 -9.79
C GLN A 119 3.99 -18.66 -10.36
N PHE A 120 4.23 -17.97 -11.47
CA PHE A 120 3.22 -17.13 -12.07
C PHE A 120 1.98 -17.94 -12.49
N LYS A 121 2.15 -19.15 -13.01
CA LYS A 121 1.02 -20.03 -13.36
C LYS A 121 0.17 -20.43 -12.15
N ARG A 122 0.79 -20.71 -11.00
CA ARG A 122 0.12 -21.26 -9.80
C ARG A 122 -0.32 -20.20 -8.79
N LEU A 123 0.47 -19.13 -8.67
CA LEU A 123 0.36 -18.08 -7.65
C LEU A 123 -0.01 -16.72 -8.24
N HIS A 124 -0.12 -16.64 -9.58
CA HIS A 124 -0.34 -15.39 -10.33
C HIS A 124 0.72 -14.31 -10.07
N SER A 125 1.87 -14.66 -9.49
CA SER A 125 2.98 -13.75 -9.21
C SER A 125 4.26 -14.53 -9.08
N VAL A 126 5.40 -13.89 -9.37
CA VAL A 126 6.70 -14.33 -8.85
C VAL A 126 6.82 -13.77 -7.44
N VAL A 127 7.10 -14.62 -6.45
CA VAL A 127 7.14 -14.21 -5.03
C VAL A 127 8.57 -13.95 -4.56
N SER A 128 8.69 -13.02 -3.62
CA SER A 128 9.93 -12.58 -2.97
C SER A 128 9.85 -12.82 -1.45
N GLY A 129 10.94 -12.62 -0.71
CA GLY A 129 10.94 -12.69 0.76
C GLY A 129 9.93 -11.74 1.44
N LYS A 130 9.43 -10.72 0.74
CA LYS A 130 8.39 -9.81 1.23
C LYS A 130 6.97 -10.38 1.14
N ASP A 131 6.73 -11.38 0.29
CA ASP A 131 5.41 -11.95 0.09
C ASP A 131 5.02 -12.93 1.21
N ILE A 132 3.71 -13.13 1.41
CA ILE A 132 3.17 -13.94 2.51
C ILE A 132 3.62 -15.41 2.40
N VAL A 133 3.59 -16.01 1.22
CA VAL A 133 3.93 -17.44 1.03
C VAL A 133 5.35 -17.78 1.52
N PRO A 134 6.40 -17.03 1.12
CA PRO A 134 7.73 -17.23 1.69
C PRO A 134 7.79 -17.01 3.20
N LYS A 135 7.09 -16.01 3.76
CA LYS A 135 7.06 -15.77 5.22
C LYS A 135 6.39 -16.91 6.00
N ILE A 136 5.33 -17.50 5.45
CA ILE A 136 4.69 -18.69 6.04
C ILE A 136 5.64 -19.89 6.00
N SER A 137 6.34 -20.08 4.88
CA SER A 137 7.34 -21.14 4.73
C SER A 137 8.50 -20.97 5.72
N TRP A 138 9.01 -19.74 5.84
CA TRP A 138 10.03 -19.39 6.83
C TRP A 138 9.53 -19.68 8.26
N LEU A 139 8.30 -19.28 8.61
CA LEU A 139 7.74 -19.56 9.94
C LEU A 139 7.63 -21.07 10.20
N ARG A 140 7.20 -21.85 9.21
CA ARG A 140 7.11 -23.32 9.31
C ARG A 140 8.47 -23.96 9.56
N ASP A 141 9.50 -23.50 8.86
CA ASP A 141 10.80 -24.17 8.82
C ASP A 141 11.73 -23.68 9.97
N GLU A 142 11.72 -22.38 10.28
CA GLU A 142 12.57 -21.76 11.31
C GLU A 142 11.89 -21.68 12.69
N ARG A 143 10.55 -21.65 12.74
CA ARG A 143 9.75 -21.59 13.98
C ARG A 143 8.63 -22.64 14.00
N PRO A 144 8.97 -23.94 13.87
CA PRO A 144 8.00 -25.01 13.75
C PRO A 144 7.06 -25.14 14.96
N ASP A 145 7.52 -24.71 16.15
CA ASP A 145 6.71 -24.64 17.38
C ASP A 145 5.54 -23.66 17.23
N VAL A 146 5.81 -22.46 16.69
CA VAL A 146 4.81 -21.42 16.45
C VAL A 146 3.88 -21.85 15.32
N TYR A 147 4.42 -22.38 14.23
CA TYR A 147 3.62 -22.85 13.10
C TYR A 147 2.69 -24.00 13.52
N ALA A 148 3.17 -24.97 14.29
CA ALA A 148 2.35 -26.08 14.76
C ALA A 148 1.23 -25.61 15.70
N ALA A 149 1.53 -24.68 16.61
CA ALA A 149 0.56 -24.15 17.57
C ALA A 149 -0.47 -23.19 16.95
N SER A 150 -0.21 -22.65 15.75
CA SER A 150 -1.13 -21.71 15.11
C SER A 150 -2.45 -22.38 14.71
N ALA A 151 -3.56 -21.78 15.11
CA ALA A 151 -4.86 -22.13 14.58
C ALA A 151 -5.11 -21.43 13.26
N LYS A 152 -4.65 -20.17 13.16
CA LYS A 152 -4.73 -19.36 11.95
C LYS A 152 -3.44 -18.59 11.69
N ILE A 153 -3.18 -18.34 10.42
CA ILE A 153 -2.13 -17.46 9.92
C ILE A 153 -2.83 -16.34 9.15
N LEU A 154 -2.68 -15.12 9.66
CA LEU A 154 -3.46 -13.94 9.30
C LEU A 154 -2.54 -12.82 8.77
N ASP A 155 -3.12 -11.84 8.09
CA ASP A 155 -2.47 -10.55 7.85
C ASP A 155 -2.90 -9.58 8.97
N CYS A 156 -2.39 -8.35 8.95
CA CYS A 156 -2.62 -7.37 10.01
C CYS A 156 -4.12 -7.06 10.21
N LYS A 157 -4.88 -6.90 9.12
CA LYS A 157 -6.31 -6.60 9.18
C LYS A 157 -7.08 -7.73 9.84
N GLU A 158 -6.85 -8.96 9.41
CA GLU A 158 -7.55 -10.12 9.95
C GLU A 158 -7.23 -10.35 11.42
N ALA A 159 -6.00 -10.08 11.86
CA ALA A 159 -5.65 -10.16 13.27
C ALA A 159 -6.41 -9.12 14.12
N VAL A 160 -6.59 -7.90 13.60
CA VAL A 160 -7.37 -6.86 14.27
C VAL A 160 -8.86 -7.21 14.28
N VAL A 161 -9.42 -7.67 13.15
CA VAL A 161 -10.83 -8.12 13.07
C VAL A 161 -11.06 -9.30 14.01
N MET A 162 -10.16 -10.27 14.06
CA MET A 162 -10.24 -11.42 14.98
C MET A 162 -10.13 -10.97 16.43
N HIS A 163 -9.32 -9.96 16.75
CA HIS A 163 -9.36 -9.35 18.06
C HIS A 163 -10.75 -8.76 18.33
N LEU A 164 -11.28 -7.90 17.45
CA LEU A 164 -12.55 -7.22 17.70
C LEU A 164 -13.77 -8.15 17.76
N THR A 165 -13.73 -9.32 17.11
CA THR A 165 -14.92 -10.18 16.91
C THR A 165 -14.76 -11.63 17.37
N GLY A 166 -13.53 -12.11 17.52
CA GLY A 166 -13.22 -13.54 17.69
C GLY A 166 -13.27 -14.36 16.39
N VAL A 167 -13.47 -13.73 15.23
CA VAL A 167 -13.64 -14.42 13.94
C VAL A 167 -12.47 -14.13 13.00
N ALA A 168 -11.88 -15.19 12.43
CA ALA A 168 -10.79 -15.10 11.47
C ALA A 168 -11.31 -15.13 10.02
N VAL A 169 -11.50 -13.94 9.43
CA VAL A 169 -12.02 -13.74 8.07
C VAL A 169 -11.21 -12.70 7.32
N THR A 170 -10.92 -12.96 6.05
CA THR A 170 -10.28 -12.01 5.11
C THR A 170 -11.26 -11.63 3.99
N ASP A 171 -11.00 -10.51 3.32
CA ASP A 171 -11.73 -10.12 2.12
C ASP A 171 -11.04 -10.64 0.84
N HIS A 172 -11.71 -10.53 -0.31
CA HIS A 172 -11.13 -10.96 -1.59
C HIS A 172 -9.81 -10.25 -1.95
N ALA A 173 -9.66 -8.95 -1.61
CA ALA A 173 -8.42 -8.21 -1.89
C ALA A 173 -7.31 -8.62 -0.93
N GLY A 174 -7.63 -8.78 0.37
CA GLY A 174 -6.73 -9.37 1.37
C GLY A 174 -6.25 -10.77 0.98
N ALA A 175 -7.18 -11.66 0.60
CA ALA A 175 -6.85 -13.01 0.14
C ALA A 175 -5.92 -13.01 -1.08
N SER A 176 -6.09 -12.05 -2.00
CA SER A 176 -5.21 -11.91 -3.17
C SER A 176 -3.74 -11.67 -2.80
N ALA A 177 -3.45 -10.99 -1.69
CA ALA A 177 -2.09 -10.74 -1.22
C ALA A 177 -1.36 -12.01 -0.75
N TYR A 178 -2.08 -13.06 -0.39
CA TYR A 178 -1.50 -14.35 -0.03
C TYR A 178 -0.96 -15.08 -1.26
N ARG A 179 -1.35 -14.71 -2.48
CA ARG A 179 -1.00 -15.43 -3.72
C ARG A 179 -1.47 -16.90 -3.76
N LEU A 180 -2.39 -17.26 -2.86
CA LEU A 180 -3.05 -18.56 -2.78
C LEU A 180 -4.55 -18.47 -3.11
N TYR A 181 -5.03 -17.30 -3.51
CA TYR A 181 -6.44 -17.03 -3.81
C TYR A 181 -6.74 -17.25 -5.29
N ASP A 182 -7.82 -17.98 -5.57
CA ASP A 182 -8.34 -18.15 -6.92
C ASP A 182 -9.48 -17.15 -7.14
N GLN A 183 -9.25 -16.21 -8.05
CA GLN A 183 -10.21 -15.15 -8.35
C GLN A 183 -11.48 -15.65 -9.04
N SER A 184 -11.43 -16.82 -9.70
CA SER A 184 -12.57 -17.41 -10.40
C SER A 184 -13.56 -18.08 -9.43
N THR A 185 -13.04 -18.79 -8.43
CA THR A 185 -13.84 -19.45 -7.39
C THR A 185 -14.11 -18.56 -6.19
N ARG A 186 -13.36 -17.45 -6.07
CA ARG A 186 -13.37 -16.50 -4.96
C ARG A 186 -13.08 -17.15 -3.60
N ASP A 187 -12.20 -18.15 -3.60
CA ASP A 187 -11.75 -18.87 -2.41
C ASP A 187 -10.27 -19.29 -2.55
N TRP A 188 -9.73 -19.99 -1.56
CA TRP A 188 -8.38 -20.53 -1.58
C TRP A 188 -8.18 -21.58 -2.68
N ASN A 189 -7.11 -21.42 -3.45
CA ASN A 189 -6.66 -22.36 -4.46
C ASN A 189 -5.92 -23.53 -3.78
N ALA A 190 -6.59 -24.68 -3.70
CA ALA A 190 -6.02 -25.88 -3.11
C ALA A 190 -4.73 -26.35 -3.82
N GLU A 191 -4.63 -26.24 -5.15
CA GLU A 191 -3.43 -26.61 -5.90
C GLU A 191 -2.26 -25.68 -5.57
N ALA A 192 -2.51 -24.38 -5.39
CA ALA A 192 -1.48 -23.43 -4.97
C ALA A 192 -1.02 -23.69 -3.52
N CYS A 193 -1.96 -24.02 -2.63
CA CYS A 193 -1.67 -24.38 -1.24
C CYS A 193 -0.81 -25.65 -1.17
N ASP A 194 -1.19 -26.70 -1.90
CA ASP A 194 -0.44 -27.96 -1.98
C ASP A 194 0.97 -27.73 -2.55
N ALA A 195 1.08 -26.93 -3.62
CA ALA A 195 2.35 -26.66 -4.28
C ALA A 195 3.33 -25.84 -3.42
N THR A 196 2.82 -25.09 -2.45
CA THR A 196 3.63 -24.31 -1.48
C THR A 196 3.77 -25.02 -0.12
N GLY A 197 3.05 -26.13 0.09
CA GLY A 197 3.00 -26.85 1.36
C GLY A 197 2.35 -26.06 2.49
N ILE A 198 1.39 -25.18 2.15
CA ILE A 198 0.65 -24.36 3.11
C ILE A 198 -0.69 -25.03 3.38
N ASP A 199 -0.97 -25.32 4.65
CA ASP A 199 -2.24 -25.89 5.07
C ASP A 199 -3.38 -24.86 4.97
N VAL A 200 -4.31 -25.10 4.05
CA VAL A 200 -5.51 -24.27 3.84
C VAL A 200 -6.35 -24.11 5.12
N ALA A 201 -6.33 -25.09 6.04
CA ALA A 201 -7.06 -25.00 7.30
C ALA A 201 -6.52 -23.90 8.22
N LYS A 202 -5.25 -23.49 8.06
CA LYS A 202 -4.64 -22.38 8.79
C LYS A 202 -4.95 -21.01 8.16
N LEU A 203 -5.51 -20.94 6.96
CA LEU A 203 -5.88 -19.67 6.33
C LEU A 203 -7.23 -19.15 6.87
N PRO A 204 -7.47 -17.83 6.91
CA PRO A 204 -8.77 -17.28 7.31
C PRO A 204 -9.85 -17.64 6.29
N LYS A 205 -11.12 -17.59 6.69
CA LYS A 205 -12.23 -17.75 5.73
C LYS A 205 -12.29 -16.52 4.81
N VAL A 206 -12.49 -16.72 3.51
CA VAL A 206 -12.69 -15.61 2.55
C VAL A 206 -14.15 -15.17 2.55
N CYS A 207 -14.38 -13.86 2.61
CA CYS A 207 -15.68 -13.19 2.57
C CYS A 207 -15.61 -11.92 1.68
N GLY A 208 -16.74 -11.24 1.46
CA GLY A 208 -16.76 -9.90 0.89
C GLY A 208 -16.33 -8.83 1.91
N GLY A 209 -15.73 -7.73 1.45
CA GLY A 209 -15.31 -6.63 2.34
C GLY A 209 -16.47 -5.93 3.05
N THR A 210 -17.66 -5.96 2.45
CA THR A 210 -18.92 -5.41 2.99
C THR A 210 -19.71 -6.41 3.84
N ASP A 211 -19.23 -7.64 4.01
CA ASP A 211 -19.88 -8.63 4.86
C ASP A 211 -19.64 -8.30 6.34
N VAL A 212 -20.59 -8.67 7.20
CA VAL A 212 -20.41 -8.63 8.65
C VAL A 212 -19.49 -9.78 9.05
N ALA A 213 -18.29 -9.46 9.55
CA ALA A 213 -17.34 -10.43 10.09
C ALA A 213 -17.86 -11.06 11.40
N GLY A 214 -18.48 -10.22 12.23
CA GLY A 214 -19.04 -10.58 13.53
C GLY A 214 -19.51 -9.33 14.26
N TYR A 215 -19.68 -9.45 15.58
CA TYR A 215 -20.05 -8.33 16.43
C TYR A 215 -18.92 -8.02 17.40
N LEU A 216 -18.81 -6.75 17.77
CA LEU A 216 -17.79 -6.28 18.71
C LEU A 216 -17.88 -7.05 20.03
N ARG A 217 -16.75 -7.62 20.50
CA ARG A 217 -16.76 -8.39 21.75
C ARG A 217 -17.26 -7.54 22.92
N PRO A 218 -18.00 -8.13 23.89
CA PRO A 218 -18.59 -7.36 25.00
C PRO A 218 -17.59 -6.56 25.84
N ASP A 219 -16.36 -7.06 26.00
CA ASP A 219 -15.31 -6.37 26.73
C ASP A 219 -14.77 -5.15 25.97
N VAL A 220 -14.64 -5.24 24.65
CA VAL A 220 -14.25 -4.12 23.78
C VAL A 220 -15.38 -3.08 23.68
N THR A 221 -16.63 -3.53 23.53
CA THR A 221 -17.82 -2.66 23.54
C THR A 221 -17.86 -1.79 24.80
N ARG A 222 -17.62 -2.40 25.98
CA ARG A 222 -17.56 -1.67 27.26
C ARG A 222 -16.39 -0.70 27.31
N LEU A 223 -15.20 -1.10 26.82
CA LEU A 223 -14.00 -0.26 26.81
C LEU A 223 -14.18 1.01 25.97
N LEU A 224 -14.89 0.89 24.84
CA LEU A 224 -15.17 2.02 23.94
C LEU A 224 -16.38 2.86 24.39
N GLY A 225 -17.06 2.49 25.48
CA GLY A 225 -18.26 3.19 25.95
C GLY A 225 -19.47 3.03 25.03
N LEU A 226 -19.49 2.00 24.18
CA LEU A 226 -20.58 1.70 23.27
C LEU A 226 -21.63 0.81 23.97
N THR A 227 -22.82 0.73 23.37
CA THR A 227 -23.92 -0.11 23.86
C THR A 227 -24.53 -0.89 22.71
N GLY A 228 -25.07 -2.07 22.99
CA GLY A 228 -25.69 -2.95 22.00
C GLY A 228 -24.69 -3.77 21.19
N ASP A 229 -25.23 -4.50 20.21
CA ASP A 229 -24.46 -5.34 19.30
C ASP A 229 -24.00 -4.51 18.11
N VAL A 230 -22.74 -4.05 18.16
CA VAL A 230 -22.14 -3.25 17.08
C VAL A 230 -21.52 -4.18 16.04
N PRO A 231 -22.03 -4.23 14.80
CA PRO A 231 -21.45 -5.06 13.76
C PRO A 231 -20.06 -4.57 13.37
N VAL A 232 -19.14 -5.52 13.16
CA VAL A 232 -17.82 -5.28 12.60
C VAL A 232 -17.80 -5.91 11.21
N TYR A 233 -17.57 -5.08 10.20
CA TYR A 233 -17.45 -5.48 8.81
C TYR A 233 -16.04 -5.96 8.51
N VAL A 234 -15.90 -6.87 7.55
CA VAL A 234 -14.61 -7.48 7.18
C VAL A 234 -13.60 -6.41 6.75
N GLY A 235 -14.06 -5.37 6.05
CA GLY A 235 -13.21 -4.32 5.49
C GLY A 235 -12.24 -4.86 4.44
N VAL A 236 -11.31 -4.03 3.98
CA VAL A 236 -10.32 -4.40 2.94
C VAL A 236 -8.93 -3.90 3.31
N GLY A 237 -7.89 -4.45 2.68
CA GLY A 237 -6.51 -3.98 2.89
C GLY A 237 -6.28 -2.49 2.58
N ASP A 238 -5.16 -1.94 3.01
CA ASP A 238 -4.86 -0.50 2.88
C ASP A 238 -4.83 0.01 1.44
N VAL A 239 -4.34 -0.81 0.50
CA VAL A 239 -4.32 -0.48 -0.94
C VAL A 239 -5.73 -0.24 -1.50
N PRO A 240 -6.66 -1.23 -1.48
CA PRO A 240 -8.04 -1.01 -1.93
C PRO A 240 -8.78 0.04 -1.10
N ALA A 241 -8.54 0.11 0.21
CA ALA A 241 -9.18 1.13 1.05
C ALA A 241 -8.75 2.56 0.67
N SER A 242 -7.45 2.76 0.41
CA SER A 242 -6.93 4.05 -0.05
C SER A 242 -7.51 4.45 -1.41
N GLN A 243 -7.69 3.49 -2.30
CA GLN A 243 -8.27 3.69 -3.63
C GLN A 243 -9.75 4.07 -3.54
N LEU A 244 -10.53 3.38 -2.68
CA LEU A 244 -11.90 3.76 -2.38
C LEU A 244 -11.96 5.19 -1.82
N GLY A 245 -11.16 5.49 -0.79
CA GLY A 245 -11.19 6.80 -0.14
C GLY A 245 -10.69 7.95 -1.00
N SER A 246 -9.80 7.69 -1.97
CA SER A 246 -9.45 8.67 -2.99
C SER A 246 -10.53 8.83 -4.05
N GLY A 247 -11.55 7.95 -4.08
CA GLY A 247 -12.61 7.90 -5.07
C GLY A 247 -12.12 7.50 -6.46
N ALA A 248 -10.94 6.88 -6.56
CA ALA A 248 -10.39 6.34 -7.81
C ALA A 248 -10.94 4.92 -8.05
N ILE A 249 -12.24 4.81 -8.27
CA ILE A 249 -12.99 3.54 -8.22
C ILE A 249 -13.53 3.06 -9.58
N ASP A 250 -13.39 3.87 -10.62
CA ASP A 250 -13.85 3.52 -11.97
C ASP A 250 -12.71 2.89 -12.79
N PRO A 251 -12.97 1.92 -13.69
CA PRO A 251 -11.96 1.38 -14.59
C PRO A 251 -11.14 2.45 -15.31
N GLY A 252 -9.82 2.39 -15.19
CA GLY A 252 -8.89 3.40 -15.72
C GLY A 252 -8.50 4.48 -14.72
N ASP A 253 -9.17 4.61 -13.58
CA ASP A 253 -8.71 5.48 -12.50
C ASP A 253 -7.47 4.86 -11.84
N LEU A 254 -6.46 5.70 -11.67
CA LEU A 254 -5.19 5.37 -11.04
C LEU A 254 -5.09 6.07 -9.70
N HIS A 255 -5.09 5.28 -8.62
CA HIS A 255 -4.71 5.74 -7.30
C HIS A 255 -3.18 5.74 -7.19
N VAL A 256 -2.60 6.83 -6.69
CA VAL A 256 -1.17 6.96 -6.41
C VAL A 256 -0.98 7.38 -4.97
N SER A 257 -0.12 6.68 -4.25
CA SER A 257 0.31 7.12 -2.92
C SER A 257 1.78 7.44 -2.94
N LEU A 258 2.10 8.71 -2.70
CA LEU A 258 3.44 9.25 -2.64
C LEU A 258 3.92 9.30 -1.18
N GLY A 259 4.38 8.16 -0.69
CA GLY A 259 4.98 8.00 0.64
C GLY A 259 6.48 7.75 0.58
N THR A 260 7.03 7.03 1.57
CA THR A 260 8.41 6.54 1.57
C THR A 260 8.71 5.75 0.29
N ALA A 261 7.82 4.83 -0.06
CA ALA A 261 7.71 4.18 -1.37
C ALA A 261 6.58 4.86 -2.18
N VAL A 262 6.50 4.56 -3.49
CA VAL A 262 5.33 4.92 -4.29
C VAL A 262 4.56 3.66 -4.62
N TYR A 263 3.26 3.65 -4.37
CA TYR A 263 2.39 2.59 -4.90
C TYR A 263 1.29 3.15 -5.78
N PHE A 264 0.89 2.32 -6.74
CA PHE A 264 -0.18 2.57 -7.68
C PHE A 264 -1.25 1.49 -7.52
N GLY A 265 -2.51 1.89 -7.68
CA GLY A 265 -3.61 0.97 -7.93
C GLY A 265 -4.34 1.44 -9.18
N LEU A 266 -4.22 0.71 -10.29
CA LEU A 266 -5.04 0.95 -11.48
C LEU A 266 -6.29 0.08 -11.38
N VAL A 267 -7.48 0.69 -11.44
CA VAL A 267 -8.73 -0.07 -11.49
C VAL A 267 -8.85 -0.76 -12.84
N MET A 268 -9.07 -2.06 -12.78
CA MET A 268 -9.22 -2.94 -13.93
C MET A 268 -10.64 -3.55 -13.93
N PRO A 269 -11.31 -3.62 -15.10
CA PRO A 269 -12.65 -4.21 -15.21
C PRO A 269 -12.64 -5.74 -15.31
N GLU A 270 -11.46 -6.34 -15.46
CA GLU A 270 -11.26 -7.78 -15.53
C GLU A 270 -9.84 -8.12 -15.05
N PRO A 271 -9.61 -9.35 -14.54
CA PRO A 271 -8.28 -9.77 -14.14
C PRO A 271 -7.44 -10.00 -15.39
N LYS A 272 -6.47 -9.11 -15.62
CA LYS A 272 -5.55 -9.21 -16.75
C LYS A 272 -4.32 -10.05 -16.37
N ILE A 273 -3.85 -10.83 -17.33
CA ILE A 273 -2.60 -11.58 -17.21
C ILE A 273 -1.46 -10.64 -17.57
N ASP A 274 -0.43 -10.59 -16.71
CA ASP A 274 0.80 -9.88 -17.01
C ASP A 274 1.46 -10.40 -18.29
N PRO A 275 1.69 -9.54 -19.30
CA PRO A 275 2.41 -9.94 -20.50
C PRO A 275 3.83 -10.48 -20.22
N ARG A 276 4.43 -10.12 -19.07
CA ARG A 276 5.77 -10.56 -18.65
C ARG A 276 5.76 -11.67 -17.60
N GLY A 277 4.59 -12.11 -17.12
CA GLY A 277 4.45 -13.20 -16.17
C GLY A 277 5.14 -12.96 -14.81
N ARG A 278 5.14 -11.72 -14.31
CA ARG A 278 5.77 -11.32 -13.03
C ARG A 278 4.76 -10.89 -11.97
N LEU A 279 3.72 -10.14 -12.34
CA LEU A 279 2.82 -9.48 -11.40
C LEU A 279 1.33 -9.80 -11.64
N GLY A 280 0.65 -10.27 -10.60
CA GLY A 280 -0.79 -10.53 -10.64
C GLY A 280 -1.61 -9.39 -10.04
N ALA A 281 -2.78 -9.13 -10.65
CA ALA A 281 -3.78 -8.22 -10.11
C ALA A 281 -4.30 -8.71 -8.76
N LEU A 282 -4.65 -7.77 -7.89
CA LEU A 282 -5.40 -8.01 -6.66
C LEU A 282 -6.90 -7.86 -6.95
N ALA A 283 -7.76 -8.51 -6.18
CA ALA A 283 -9.18 -8.16 -6.21
C ALA A 283 -9.40 -6.74 -5.67
N HIS A 284 -10.48 -6.09 -6.10
CA HIS A 284 -10.93 -4.81 -5.55
C HIS A 284 -11.94 -5.04 -4.41
N ALA A 285 -12.28 -3.98 -3.67
CA ALA A 285 -13.35 -4.02 -2.67
C ALA A 285 -14.74 -4.21 -3.30
N ASP A 286 -14.92 -3.61 -4.48
CA ASP A 286 -16.01 -3.92 -5.40
C ASP A 286 -15.77 -5.32 -6.00
N PRO A 287 -16.73 -6.26 -5.86
CA PRO A 287 -16.55 -7.64 -6.29
C PRO A 287 -16.36 -7.81 -7.81
N ASP A 288 -16.73 -6.81 -8.60
CA ASP A 288 -16.70 -6.86 -10.06
C ASP A 288 -15.50 -6.12 -10.66
N LEU A 289 -14.55 -5.68 -9.82
CA LEU A 289 -13.35 -4.94 -10.22
C LEU A 289 -12.08 -5.57 -9.66
N TRP A 290 -10.95 -5.15 -10.23
CA TRP A 290 -9.60 -5.59 -9.88
C TRP A 290 -8.65 -4.41 -9.76
N ILE A 291 -7.54 -4.62 -9.07
CA ILE A 291 -6.48 -3.63 -8.88
C ILE A 291 -5.20 -4.20 -9.48
N LEU A 292 -4.68 -3.54 -10.51
CA LEU A 292 -3.28 -3.73 -10.87
C LEU A 292 -2.44 -2.90 -9.89
N TRP A 293 -1.90 -3.58 -8.88
CA TRP A 293 -1.07 -2.96 -7.85
C TRP A 293 0.39 -2.94 -8.27
N LEU A 294 0.98 -1.75 -8.28
CA LEU A 294 2.38 -1.54 -8.66
C LEU A 294 3.09 -0.84 -7.52
N GLU A 295 4.37 -1.17 -7.31
CA GLU A 295 5.19 -0.57 -6.27
C GLU A 295 6.53 -0.14 -6.87
N ILE A 296 6.94 1.07 -6.51
CA ILE A 296 8.28 1.61 -6.70
C ILE A 296 8.89 1.72 -5.31
N ALA A 297 10.03 1.07 -5.10
CA ALA A 297 10.61 0.86 -3.77
C ALA A 297 10.95 2.18 -3.05
N THR A 298 11.32 3.21 -3.81
CA THR A 298 11.82 4.48 -3.27
C THR A 298 11.15 5.67 -3.95
N GLY A 299 10.24 6.33 -3.21
CA GLY A 299 9.61 7.60 -3.56
C GLY A 299 10.15 8.73 -2.71
N GLY A 300 9.38 9.15 -1.70
CA GLY A 300 9.77 10.13 -0.69
C GLY A 300 11.04 9.76 0.07
N ALA A 301 11.35 8.46 0.20
CA ALA A 301 12.62 8.00 0.77
C ALA A 301 13.83 8.52 -0.01
N ALA A 302 13.74 8.62 -1.34
CA ALA A 302 14.82 9.12 -2.19
C ALA A 302 15.06 10.61 -1.95
N LEU A 303 14.00 11.41 -1.86
CA LEU A 303 14.13 12.83 -1.51
C LEU A 303 14.69 13.01 -0.10
N ALA A 304 14.16 12.28 0.88
CA ALA A 304 14.67 12.33 2.25
C ALA A 304 16.16 11.93 2.31
N TRP A 305 16.57 10.90 1.57
CA TRP A 305 17.97 10.53 1.44
C TRP A 305 18.83 11.65 0.85
N ALA A 306 18.38 12.30 -0.21
CA ALA A 306 19.11 13.40 -0.85
C ALA A 306 19.23 14.62 0.07
N VAL A 307 18.17 14.97 0.80
CA VAL A 307 18.17 16.05 1.81
C VAL A 307 19.24 15.78 2.88
N ARG A 308 19.28 14.56 3.42
CA ARG A 308 20.30 14.15 4.40
C ARG A 308 21.72 14.16 3.82
N LEU A 309 21.87 13.66 2.60
CA LEU A 309 23.16 13.61 1.90
C LEU A 309 23.75 15.02 1.72
N LEU A 310 22.90 16.03 1.53
CA LEU A 310 23.27 17.43 1.35
C LEU A 310 23.35 18.22 2.66
N GLY A 311 23.04 17.60 3.81
CA GLY A 311 23.01 18.26 5.12
C GLY A 311 21.91 19.31 5.26
N LEU A 312 20.77 19.12 4.58
CA LEU A 312 19.62 20.04 4.59
C LEU A 312 18.59 19.68 5.67
N ASP A 313 18.87 18.67 6.50
CA ASP A 313 18.05 18.21 7.62
C ASP A 313 18.52 18.71 9.00
N ASP A 314 19.57 19.52 9.04
CA ASP A 314 20.14 20.10 10.27
C ASP A 314 20.08 21.65 10.24
N PRO A 315 19.41 22.32 11.20
CA PRO A 315 18.64 21.74 12.31
C PRO A 315 17.28 21.18 11.86
N PRO A 316 16.75 20.14 12.52
CA PRO A 316 15.39 19.67 12.28
C PRO A 316 14.35 20.67 12.82
N PRO A 317 13.15 20.77 12.22
CA PRO A 317 12.68 20.00 11.04
C PRO A 317 13.23 20.54 9.71
N VAL A 318 13.27 19.68 8.69
CA VAL A 318 13.67 20.04 7.31
C VAL A 318 12.83 21.21 6.78
N ASP A 319 13.47 22.24 6.25
CA ASP A 319 12.81 23.34 5.53
C ASP A 319 12.52 22.94 4.08
N TYR A 320 11.37 22.31 3.85
CA TYR A 320 10.95 21.91 2.50
C TYR A 320 10.67 23.09 1.58
N ALA A 321 10.37 24.29 2.08
CA ALA A 321 10.23 25.47 1.24
C ALA A 321 11.59 25.88 0.65
N ARG A 322 12.66 25.76 1.44
CA ARG A 322 14.03 25.94 0.94
C ARG A 322 14.42 24.87 -0.08
N VAL A 323 14.07 23.60 0.17
CA VAL A 323 14.29 22.51 -0.80
C VAL A 323 13.60 22.81 -2.13
N GLU A 324 12.32 23.21 -2.11
CA GLU A 324 11.60 23.58 -3.33
C GLU A 324 12.24 24.77 -4.06
N GLN A 325 12.68 25.79 -3.32
CA GLN A 325 13.33 26.94 -3.93
C GLN A 325 14.62 26.53 -4.66
N LEU A 326 15.46 25.69 -4.04
CA LEU A 326 16.67 25.17 -4.67
C LEU A 326 16.37 24.38 -5.96
N VAL A 327 15.31 23.58 -5.95
CA VAL A 327 14.85 22.78 -7.09
C VAL A 327 14.33 23.65 -8.24
N ARG A 328 13.66 24.76 -7.92
CA ARG A 328 13.20 25.75 -8.91
C ARG A 328 14.37 26.55 -9.49
N ASP A 329 15.31 26.97 -8.65
CA ASP A 329 16.46 27.78 -9.06
C ASP A 329 17.43 27.03 -10.01
N SER A 330 17.43 25.69 -9.98
CA SER A 330 18.26 24.84 -10.86
C SER A 330 17.49 24.23 -12.04
N ALA A 331 16.29 24.73 -12.34
CA ALA A 331 15.40 24.10 -13.33
C ALA A 331 15.94 24.20 -14.77
N ASP A 332 16.61 25.30 -15.09
CA ASP A 332 16.97 25.68 -16.46
C ASP A 332 18.38 25.21 -16.88
N ASP A 333 19.18 24.67 -15.95
CA ASP A 333 20.60 24.33 -16.13
C ASP A 333 20.94 22.89 -15.69
N MET A 334 20.02 21.95 -15.89
CA MET A 334 20.22 20.55 -15.50
C MET A 334 21.27 19.79 -16.34
N ASP A 335 21.72 20.32 -17.48
CA ASP A 335 22.80 19.78 -18.33
C ASP A 335 22.75 18.25 -18.58
N GLY A 336 21.54 17.69 -18.69
CA GLY A 336 21.31 16.27 -18.92
C GLY A 336 21.58 15.37 -17.70
N LEU A 337 21.73 15.92 -16.50
CA LEU A 337 21.84 15.16 -15.25
C LEU A 337 20.62 14.26 -15.06
N LEU A 338 20.90 12.97 -14.85
CA LEU A 338 19.90 11.95 -14.56
C LEU A 338 20.21 11.25 -13.24
N PHE A 339 19.15 10.79 -12.59
CA PHE A 339 19.22 9.97 -11.39
C PHE A 339 18.37 8.70 -11.57
N ALA A 340 18.99 7.53 -11.40
CA ALA A 340 18.27 6.27 -11.26
C ALA A 340 17.92 6.06 -9.78
N PRO A 341 16.64 5.98 -9.39
CA PRO A 341 16.25 6.07 -7.99
C PRO A 341 16.38 4.78 -7.18
N TRP A 342 16.95 3.70 -7.73
CA TRP A 342 16.92 2.34 -7.17
C TRP A 342 17.75 2.12 -5.89
N LEU A 343 17.59 2.96 -4.87
CA LEU A 343 18.41 2.98 -3.64
C LEU A 343 18.40 1.65 -2.88
N SER A 344 17.33 0.87 -2.99
CA SER A 344 17.10 -0.36 -2.22
C SER A 344 16.79 -1.58 -3.10
N GLY A 345 17.25 -1.58 -4.36
CA GLY A 345 16.66 -2.44 -5.39
C GLY A 345 15.41 -1.79 -5.99
N GLU A 346 14.80 -2.43 -6.98
CA GLU A 346 13.57 -1.92 -7.58
C GLU A 346 12.57 -3.02 -7.93
N ARG A 347 11.29 -2.71 -7.71
CA ARG A 347 10.17 -3.57 -8.06
C ARG A 347 9.68 -3.16 -9.45
N VAL A 348 8.52 -2.53 -9.58
CA VAL A 348 7.95 -2.30 -10.90
C VAL A 348 8.70 -1.19 -11.64
N PRO A 349 9.02 -1.36 -12.95
CA PRO A 349 8.88 -2.57 -13.78
C PRO A 349 10.22 -3.30 -14.02
N VAL A 350 11.22 -3.01 -13.17
CA VAL A 350 12.58 -3.55 -13.25
C VAL A 350 12.62 -4.99 -12.72
N PHE A 351 12.07 -5.21 -11.53
CA PHE A 351 12.03 -6.44 -10.74
C PHE A 351 13.43 -7.01 -10.54
N ASP A 352 14.27 -6.21 -9.90
CA ASP A 352 15.67 -6.51 -9.63
C ASP A 352 16.06 -5.94 -8.27
N ASP A 353 16.32 -6.81 -7.29
CA ASP A 353 16.73 -6.36 -5.95
C ASP A 353 18.22 -5.99 -5.89
N SER A 354 18.99 -6.25 -6.94
CA SER A 354 20.43 -5.96 -7.00
C SER A 354 20.76 -4.53 -7.45
N VAL A 355 19.85 -3.87 -8.18
CA VAL A 355 20.12 -2.51 -8.69
C VAL A 355 20.33 -1.52 -7.56
N ARG A 356 21.20 -0.52 -7.78
CA ARG A 356 21.47 0.56 -6.83
C ARG A 356 21.32 1.92 -7.50
N ALA A 357 21.09 2.96 -6.69
CA ALA A 357 20.93 4.32 -7.21
C ALA A 357 22.19 4.82 -7.93
N SER A 358 22.03 5.70 -8.92
CA SER A 358 23.13 6.24 -9.71
C SER A 358 22.83 7.66 -10.18
N PHE A 359 23.81 8.57 -10.07
CA PHE A 359 23.81 9.84 -10.79
C PHE A 359 24.65 9.70 -12.06
N VAL A 360 24.10 10.11 -13.19
CA VAL A 360 24.77 10.09 -14.49
C VAL A 360 24.74 11.49 -15.08
N GLY A 361 25.93 12.02 -15.43
CA GLY A 361 26.06 13.37 -16.00
C GLY A 361 26.47 14.48 -15.02
N LEU A 362 26.96 14.16 -13.82
CA LEU A 362 27.46 15.21 -12.90
C LEU A 362 28.61 16.02 -13.50
N SER A 363 28.59 17.34 -13.29
CA SER A 363 29.57 18.32 -13.76
C SER A 363 29.89 19.33 -12.64
N LEU A 364 30.99 20.09 -12.79
CA LEU A 364 31.52 20.96 -11.73
C LEU A 364 30.58 22.09 -11.28
N HIS A 365 29.63 22.49 -12.11
CA HIS A 365 28.68 23.55 -11.79
C HIS A 365 27.45 23.04 -11.01
N HIS A 366 27.17 21.73 -11.05
CA HIS A 366 26.02 21.16 -10.37
C HIS A 366 26.15 21.33 -8.85
N GLY A 367 25.11 21.89 -8.25
CA GLY A 367 25.00 22.11 -6.81
C GLY A 367 23.85 21.34 -6.16
N PRO A 368 23.54 21.64 -4.88
CA PRO A 368 22.48 20.97 -4.12
C PRO A 368 21.12 20.98 -4.82
N GLY A 369 20.72 22.08 -5.46
CA GLY A 369 19.45 22.18 -6.18
C GLY A 369 19.33 21.23 -7.37
N HIS A 370 20.41 21.07 -8.15
CA HIS A 370 20.49 20.13 -9.27
C HIS A 370 20.37 18.68 -8.80
N VAL A 371 21.05 18.33 -7.70
CA VAL A 371 20.96 16.98 -7.11
C VAL A 371 19.54 16.68 -6.64
N LEU A 372 18.91 17.61 -5.92
CA LEU A 372 17.52 17.47 -5.46
C LEU A 372 16.55 17.35 -6.65
N ARG A 373 16.71 18.19 -7.67
CA ARG A 373 15.89 18.19 -8.88
C ARG A 373 16.02 16.86 -9.63
N ALA A 374 17.24 16.39 -9.86
CA ALA A 374 17.50 15.11 -10.50
C ALA A 374 16.87 13.95 -9.73
N VAL A 375 16.90 13.98 -8.38
CA VAL A 375 16.24 12.96 -7.56
C VAL A 375 14.71 12.98 -7.73
N MET A 376 14.10 14.17 -7.68
CA MET A 376 12.66 14.34 -7.90
C MET A 376 12.22 13.87 -9.30
N GLU A 377 12.97 14.25 -10.34
CA GLU A 377 12.74 13.84 -11.72
C GLU A 377 12.97 12.35 -11.93
N GLY A 378 14.02 11.78 -11.32
CA GLY A 378 14.33 10.34 -11.40
C GLY A 378 13.22 9.47 -10.83
N VAL A 379 12.65 9.85 -9.69
CA VAL A 379 11.45 9.19 -9.13
C VAL A 379 10.28 9.32 -10.11
N ALA A 380 10.02 10.51 -10.65
CA ALA A 380 8.93 10.73 -11.61
C ALA A 380 9.12 9.93 -12.92
N PHE A 381 10.34 9.79 -13.42
CA PHE A 381 10.64 8.93 -14.57
C PHE A 381 10.41 7.45 -14.26
N GLN A 382 10.77 6.99 -13.06
CA GLN A 382 10.42 5.63 -12.60
C GLN A 382 8.90 5.45 -12.53
N MET A 383 8.16 6.47 -12.06
CA MET A 383 6.69 6.47 -12.07
C MET A 383 6.12 6.37 -13.48
N ARG A 384 6.66 7.13 -14.45
CA ARG A 384 6.27 7.03 -15.86
C ARG A 384 6.51 5.63 -16.40
N TRP A 385 7.65 5.03 -16.08
CA TRP A 385 7.96 3.67 -16.50
C TRP A 385 7.01 2.63 -15.90
N ALA A 386 6.68 2.75 -14.61
CA ALA A 386 5.68 1.91 -13.98
C ALA A 386 4.28 2.10 -14.61
N LEU A 387 3.91 3.33 -14.95
CA LEU A 387 2.63 3.65 -15.62
C LEU A 387 2.55 3.04 -17.02
N GLU A 388 3.59 3.15 -17.83
CA GLU A 388 3.65 2.52 -19.16
C GLU A 388 3.53 0.99 -19.04
N TYR A 389 4.21 0.39 -18.06
CA TYR A 389 4.07 -1.03 -17.77
C TYR A 389 2.64 -1.40 -17.34
N ALA A 390 1.96 -0.54 -16.58
CA ALA A 390 0.55 -0.74 -16.22
C ALA A 390 -0.35 -0.77 -17.46
N MET A 391 -0.12 0.17 -18.39
CA MET A 391 -0.91 0.30 -19.61
C MET A 391 -0.73 -0.89 -20.57
N ASP A 392 0.41 -1.58 -20.52
CA ASP A 392 0.65 -2.83 -21.27
C ASP A 392 -0.34 -3.96 -20.88
N TYR A 393 -1.00 -3.87 -19.72
CA TYR A 393 -2.09 -4.78 -19.33
C TYR A 393 -3.40 -4.52 -20.09
N GLY A 394 -3.44 -3.48 -20.93
CA GLY A 394 -4.57 -3.18 -21.81
C GLY A 394 -5.66 -2.30 -21.18
N GLN A 395 -5.38 -1.65 -20.05
CA GLN A 395 -6.26 -0.64 -19.46
C GLN A 395 -5.65 0.74 -19.63
N ALA A 396 -6.39 1.65 -20.26
CA ALA A 396 -5.98 3.04 -20.37
C ALA A 396 -6.19 3.76 -19.03
N VAL A 397 -5.24 4.62 -18.67
CA VAL A 397 -5.37 5.51 -17.50
C VAL A 397 -6.14 6.77 -17.90
N THR A 398 -7.29 6.97 -17.25
CA THR A 398 -8.22 8.08 -17.50
C THR A 398 -8.05 9.22 -16.52
N ARG A 399 -7.69 8.90 -15.27
CA ARG A 399 -7.55 9.86 -14.18
C ARG A 399 -6.46 9.39 -13.22
N ILE A 400 -5.73 10.33 -12.63
CA ILE A 400 -4.74 10.05 -11.58
C ILE A 400 -5.11 10.84 -10.32
N ARG A 401 -5.35 10.13 -9.22
CA ARG A 401 -5.55 10.72 -7.89
C ARG A 401 -4.41 10.36 -6.98
N ALA A 402 -3.75 11.37 -6.43
CA ALA A 402 -2.60 11.22 -5.57
C ALA A 402 -2.95 11.52 -4.10
N VAL A 403 -2.40 10.72 -3.20
CA VAL A 403 -2.40 10.91 -1.75
C VAL A 403 -0.98 10.77 -1.18
N GLY A 404 -0.79 11.06 0.11
CA GLY A 404 0.47 10.84 0.83
C GLY A 404 1.31 12.10 1.03
N GLY A 405 2.37 12.02 1.85
CA GLY A 405 3.17 13.19 2.24
C GLY A 405 3.87 13.88 1.06
N GLY A 406 4.19 13.14 0.00
CA GLY A 406 4.75 13.68 -1.24
C GLY A 406 3.78 14.59 -2.01
N THR A 407 2.48 14.56 -1.72
CA THR A 407 1.49 15.47 -2.32
C THR A 407 1.39 16.82 -1.61
N MET A 408 2.26 17.09 -0.63
CA MET A 408 2.24 18.38 0.09
C MET A 408 2.99 19.47 -0.67
N GLY A 409 4.11 19.15 -1.32
CA GLY A 409 4.92 20.11 -2.07
C GLY A 409 4.40 20.37 -3.48
N SER A 410 4.29 21.64 -3.89
CA SER A 410 3.70 22.00 -5.18
C SER A 410 4.63 21.74 -6.36
N GLU A 411 5.94 21.90 -6.19
CA GLU A 411 6.89 21.74 -7.31
C GLU A 411 7.03 20.27 -7.71
N TRP A 412 7.14 19.35 -6.76
CA TRP A 412 7.36 17.94 -7.08
C TRP A 412 6.15 17.31 -7.76
N ILE A 413 4.93 17.62 -7.31
CA ILE A 413 3.71 17.15 -7.97
C ILE A 413 3.63 17.70 -9.41
N GLN A 414 4.04 18.96 -9.63
CA GLN A 414 4.09 19.51 -10.98
C GLN A 414 5.11 18.77 -11.85
N ILE A 415 6.32 18.50 -11.36
CA ILE A 415 7.33 17.68 -12.05
C ILE A 415 6.75 16.30 -12.42
N ILE A 416 6.05 15.65 -11.50
CA ILE A 416 5.42 14.35 -11.76
C ILE A 416 4.33 14.51 -12.84
N ALA A 417 3.45 15.50 -12.75
CA ALA A 417 2.42 15.73 -13.76
C ALA A 417 3.01 15.96 -15.17
N ASP A 418 4.05 16.80 -15.25
CA ASP A 418 4.75 17.10 -16.50
C ASP A 418 5.39 15.84 -17.10
N ILE A 419 6.08 15.02 -16.28
CA ILE A 419 6.74 13.79 -16.73
C ILE A 419 5.74 12.69 -17.10
N LEU A 420 4.65 12.53 -16.33
CA LEU A 420 3.60 11.55 -16.63
C LEU A 420 2.72 11.98 -17.82
N GLU A 421 2.82 13.24 -18.26
CA GLU A 421 1.96 13.84 -19.29
C GLU A 421 0.46 13.69 -18.96
N ARG A 422 0.10 13.76 -17.67
CA ARG A 422 -1.27 13.57 -17.17
C ARG A 422 -1.55 14.51 -16.00
N PRO A 423 -2.79 15.04 -15.87
CA PRO A 423 -3.19 15.78 -14.68
C PRO A 423 -3.11 14.90 -13.42
N LEU A 424 -2.61 15.48 -12.33
CA LEU A 424 -2.61 14.86 -11.00
C LEU A 424 -3.58 15.59 -10.09
N GLU A 425 -4.62 14.89 -9.65
CA GLU A 425 -5.60 15.39 -8.71
C GLU A 425 -5.20 15.01 -7.27
N THR A 426 -5.31 15.93 -6.33
CA THR A 426 -5.20 15.64 -4.89
C THR A 426 -6.56 15.88 -4.24
N ILE A 427 -7.05 14.87 -3.52
CA ILE A 427 -8.33 14.95 -2.81
C ILE A 427 -8.22 15.76 -1.51
N ASP A 428 -9.35 16.09 -0.92
CA ASP A 428 -9.43 16.57 0.45
C ASP A 428 -9.04 15.48 1.44
N GLN A 429 -8.43 15.90 2.55
CA GLN A 429 -8.03 15.01 3.65
C GLN A 429 -7.28 13.74 3.16
N PRO A 430 -6.26 13.86 2.29
CA PRO A 430 -5.62 12.71 1.64
C PRO A 430 -4.99 11.75 2.65
N GLN A 431 -4.66 12.23 3.85
CA GLN A 431 -4.17 11.39 4.94
C GLN A 431 -5.24 10.41 5.46
N ASP A 432 -6.53 10.75 5.40
CA ASP A 432 -7.62 9.96 5.98
C ASP A 432 -8.29 9.03 4.96
N ALA A 433 -7.83 9.04 3.69
CA ALA A 433 -8.41 8.30 2.57
C ALA A 433 -8.59 6.81 2.87
N ALA A 434 -7.56 6.10 3.33
CA ALA A 434 -7.67 4.68 3.64
C ALA A 434 -8.76 4.38 4.70
N ALA A 435 -8.80 5.18 5.77
CA ALA A 435 -9.79 5.03 6.82
C ALA A 435 -11.22 5.32 6.32
N ILE A 436 -11.40 6.33 5.45
CA ILE A 436 -12.68 6.66 4.81
C ILE A 436 -13.12 5.51 3.88
N GLY A 437 -12.22 4.96 3.07
CA GLY A 437 -12.53 3.81 2.21
C GLY A 437 -12.86 2.55 3.00
N ALA A 438 -12.22 2.33 4.14
CA ALA A 438 -12.59 1.26 5.07
C ALA A 438 -14.00 1.48 5.64
N ALA A 439 -14.33 2.71 6.06
CA ALA A 439 -15.68 3.06 6.52
C ALA A 439 -16.75 2.84 5.45
N ALA A 440 -16.42 3.09 4.17
CA ALA A 440 -17.32 2.83 3.05
C ALA A 440 -17.76 1.37 2.97
N CYS A 441 -16.90 0.41 3.35
CA CYS A 441 -17.29 -1.00 3.42
C CYS A 441 -18.41 -1.24 4.44
N ALA A 442 -18.36 -0.58 5.60
CA ALA A 442 -19.42 -0.66 6.60
C ALA A 442 -20.70 0.09 6.20
N ILE A 443 -20.56 1.23 5.52
CA ILE A 443 -21.69 2.02 4.99
C ILE A 443 -22.49 1.20 3.95
N VAL A 444 -21.79 0.58 2.99
CA VAL A 444 -22.42 -0.27 1.97
C VAL A 444 -22.97 -1.54 2.64
N GLY A 445 -22.19 -2.18 3.51
CA GLY A 445 -22.60 -3.38 4.23
C GLY A 445 -23.83 -3.20 5.13
N SER A 446 -24.06 -2.00 5.67
CA SER A 446 -25.25 -1.70 6.47
C SER A 446 -26.49 -1.38 5.62
N GLY A 447 -26.32 -1.21 4.31
CA GLY A 447 -27.36 -0.76 3.38
C GLY A 447 -27.65 0.74 3.46
N ALA A 448 -26.77 1.55 4.07
CA ALA A 448 -26.90 3.00 4.06
C ALA A 448 -26.63 3.60 2.67
N GLN A 449 -25.73 2.97 1.90
CA GLN A 449 -25.52 3.22 0.47
C GLN A 449 -25.63 1.90 -0.30
N SER A 450 -25.99 1.93 -1.59
CA SER A 450 -26.17 0.73 -2.40
C SER A 450 -24.86 0.06 -2.81
N ASP A 451 -23.84 0.87 -3.07
CA ASP A 451 -22.54 0.49 -3.64
C ASP A 451 -21.52 1.60 -3.35
N PHE A 452 -20.30 1.48 -3.86
CA PHE A 452 -19.22 2.44 -3.60
C PHE A 452 -19.30 3.75 -4.41
N SER A 453 -20.23 3.89 -5.37
CA SER A 453 -20.28 5.04 -6.30
C SER A 453 -20.50 6.39 -5.60
N PHE A 454 -21.07 6.40 -4.39
CA PHE A 454 -21.24 7.62 -3.59
C PHE A 454 -19.90 8.31 -3.27
N LEU A 455 -18.78 7.57 -3.25
CA LEU A 455 -17.45 8.11 -2.98
C LEU A 455 -16.96 9.03 -4.10
N THR A 456 -17.31 8.76 -5.37
CA THR A 456 -16.89 9.60 -6.51
C THR A 456 -17.41 11.03 -6.39
N GLY A 457 -18.63 11.20 -5.85
CA GLY A 457 -19.23 12.52 -5.60
C GLY A 457 -18.71 13.21 -4.33
N ARG A 458 -17.97 12.50 -3.47
CA ARG A 458 -17.52 12.98 -2.15
C ARG A 458 -16.04 13.31 -2.10
N ALA A 459 -15.22 12.58 -2.85
CA ALA A 459 -13.80 12.86 -3.03
C ALA A 459 -13.62 14.22 -3.72
N THR A 460 -13.47 15.29 -2.92
CA THR A 460 -13.43 16.65 -3.43
C THR A 460 -12.00 16.96 -3.86
N VAL A 461 -11.78 17.17 -5.16
CA VAL A 461 -10.47 17.57 -5.67
C VAL A 461 -10.14 18.97 -5.17
N THR A 462 -9.08 19.09 -4.36
CA THR A 462 -8.63 20.38 -3.81
C THR A 462 -7.54 21.03 -4.65
N ARG A 463 -6.72 20.22 -5.32
CA ARG A 463 -5.62 20.65 -6.19
C ARG A 463 -5.57 19.76 -7.42
N CYS A 464 -5.31 20.37 -8.57
CA CYS A 464 -5.08 19.67 -9.83
C CYS A 464 -3.87 20.29 -10.53
N HIS A 465 -2.81 19.51 -10.68
CA HIS A 465 -1.60 19.90 -11.39
C HIS A 465 -1.72 19.41 -12.83
N VAL A 466 -1.89 20.34 -13.77
CA VAL A 466 -2.00 20.03 -15.20
C VAL A 466 -0.60 20.10 -15.82
N PRO A 467 -0.23 19.16 -16.70
CA PRO A 467 1.09 19.17 -17.35
C PRO A 467 1.33 20.46 -18.13
N ASP A 468 2.51 21.05 -17.96
CA ASP A 468 3.03 22.07 -18.85
C ASP A 468 3.54 21.42 -20.13
N ALA A 469 2.98 21.82 -21.29
CA ALA A 469 3.28 21.19 -22.56
C ALA A 469 4.74 21.33 -23.02
N ALA A 470 5.42 22.43 -22.66
CA ALA A 470 6.82 22.64 -23.02
C ALA A 470 7.74 21.78 -22.14
N ARG A 471 7.49 21.72 -20.83
CA ARG A 471 8.23 20.85 -19.91
C ARG A 471 8.00 19.38 -20.24
N ALA A 472 6.76 18.99 -20.53
CA ALA A 472 6.41 17.62 -20.91
C ALA A 472 7.20 17.14 -22.14
N LEU A 473 7.38 18.01 -23.15
CA LEU A 473 8.17 17.68 -24.33
C LEU A 473 9.65 17.43 -23.99
N ASP A 474 10.28 18.31 -23.22
CA ASP A 474 11.67 18.14 -22.75
C ASP A 474 11.83 16.84 -21.93
N TYR A 475 10.92 16.62 -20.99
CA TYR A 475 10.94 15.41 -20.16
C TYR A 475 10.78 14.13 -20.98
N SER A 476 9.99 14.15 -22.05
CA SER A 476 9.83 12.97 -22.92
C SER A 476 11.11 12.60 -23.65
N GLU A 477 11.92 13.57 -24.06
CA GLU A 477 13.25 13.30 -24.61
C GLU A 477 14.19 12.72 -23.55
N ARG A 478 14.20 13.33 -22.35
CA ARG A 478 15.01 12.87 -21.21
C ARG A 478 14.62 11.48 -20.71
N TYR A 479 13.33 11.14 -20.77
CA TYR A 479 12.80 9.84 -20.36
C TYR A 479 13.38 8.69 -21.22
N VAL A 480 13.58 8.91 -22.52
CA VAL A 480 14.22 7.92 -23.41
C VAL A 480 15.65 7.63 -22.94
N HIS A 481 16.38 8.66 -22.51
CA HIS A 481 17.73 8.50 -21.95
C HIS A 481 17.70 7.79 -20.59
N TYR A 482 16.77 8.17 -19.72
CA TYR A 482 16.55 7.51 -18.43
C TYR A 482 16.32 6.00 -18.59
N ARG A 483 15.47 5.59 -19.52
CA ARG A 483 15.19 4.17 -19.80
C ARG A 483 16.42 3.35 -20.19
N ARG A 484 17.37 3.97 -20.89
CA ARG A 484 18.64 3.33 -21.31
C ARG A 484 19.61 3.15 -20.14
N LEU A 485 19.45 3.88 -19.03
CA LEU A 485 20.32 3.72 -17.85
C LEU A 485 20.26 2.31 -17.31
N TYR A 486 19.07 1.70 -17.26
CA TYR A 486 18.92 0.34 -16.75
C TYR A 486 19.72 -0.66 -17.58
N GLU A 487 19.55 -0.65 -18.90
CA GLU A 487 20.27 -1.56 -19.81
C GLU A 487 21.79 -1.35 -19.75
N ALA A 488 22.24 -0.10 -19.61
CA ALA A 488 23.66 0.24 -19.53
C ALA A 488 24.30 -0.20 -18.20
N LEU A 489 23.57 -0.08 -17.09
CA LEU A 489 24.06 -0.40 -15.75
C LEU A 489 23.84 -1.88 -15.35
N HIS A 490 22.91 -2.59 -16.00
CA HIS A 490 22.57 -3.97 -15.67
C HIS A 490 23.78 -4.93 -15.62
N PRO A 491 24.74 -4.92 -16.58
CA PRO A 491 25.92 -5.79 -16.50
C PRO A 491 26.85 -5.48 -15.32
N ILE A 492 26.75 -4.29 -14.71
CA ILE A 492 27.54 -3.90 -13.53
C ILE A 492 26.92 -4.49 -12.26
N TYR A 493 25.58 -4.57 -12.20
CA TYR A 493 24.87 -5.16 -11.06
C TYR A 493 24.88 -6.70 -11.07
N HIS A 494 25.04 -7.31 -12.25
CA HIS A 494 25.11 -8.76 -12.46
C HIS A 494 26.43 -9.18 -13.14
N PRO A 495 27.56 -9.19 -12.41
CA PRO A 495 28.89 -9.46 -12.97
C PRO A 495 29.17 -10.95 -13.29
#